data_AF-A0AAN7H9W4-F1
#
_entry.id   AF-A0AAN7H9W4-F1
#
_cell.length_a   1.000
_cell.length_b   1.000
_cell.length_c   1.000
_cell.angle_alpha   90.00
_cell.angle_beta   90.00
_cell.angle_gamma   90.00
#
_symmetry.space_group_name_H-M   'P 1'
#
loop_
_entity.id
_entity.type
_entity.pdbx_description
1 polymer ?
#
loop_
_entity_poly.entity_id
_entity_poly.type
_entity_poly.pdbx_seq_one_letter_code
_entity_poly.pdbx_strand_id
1 'polypeptide(L)'
;MSVFLITIPVLLETTNQPGKLVNQRRRVFLSGHYAAGEPWRVFAAAGLATVGIASFTLTFMLGTNNALFRPDDLVGKSIEPALPEAVRLVARWGPLNATRAMLPLTGGLIGLLGMSKVLVF
;
A
#
# COMPACT_ATOMS: atom_id res chain seq x y z
N MET A 1 3.76 -28.09 -7.90
CA MET A 1 3.63 -27.43 -9.23
C MET A 1 2.24 -26.80 -9.31
N SER A 2 2.16 -25.51 -9.65
CA SER A 2 0.89 -24.78 -9.67
C SER A 2 0.01 -25.25 -10.84
N VAL A 3 -1.17 -25.81 -10.53
CA VAL A 3 -2.17 -26.28 -11.52
C VAL A 3 -2.58 -25.16 -12.49
N PHE A 4 -2.40 -23.90 -12.10
CA PHE A 4 -2.65 -22.71 -12.92
C PHE A 4 -1.78 -22.62 -14.18
N LEU A 5 -0.50 -23.04 -14.12
CA LEU A 5 0.42 -22.91 -15.26
C LEU A 5 0.13 -23.94 -16.37
N ILE A 6 -0.46 -25.08 -16.01
CA ILE A 6 -0.77 -26.15 -16.96
C ILE A 6 -2.14 -25.92 -17.64
N THR A 7 -3.11 -25.34 -16.92
CA THR A 7 -4.49 -25.22 -17.42
C THR A 7 -4.76 -23.97 -18.25
N ILE A 8 -4.00 -22.87 -18.08
CA ILE A 8 -4.22 -21.62 -18.81
C ILE A 8 -3.99 -21.74 -20.33
N PRO A 9 -2.90 -22.35 -20.83
CA PRO A 9 -2.69 -22.50 -22.28
C PRO A 9 -3.76 -23.38 -22.93
N VAL A 10 -4.07 -24.52 -22.30
CA VAL A 10 -5.08 -25.48 -22.77
C VAL A 10 -6.47 -24.84 -22.86
N LEU A 11 -6.82 -23.97 -21.91
CA LEU A 11 -8.11 -23.27 -21.93
C LEU A 11 -8.19 -22.20 -23.01
N LEU A 12 -7.10 -21.48 -23.28
CA LEU A 12 -7.06 -20.46 -24.34
C LEU A 12 -7.13 -21.09 -25.74
N GLU A 13 -6.57 -22.29 -25.93
CA GLU A 13 -6.61 -23.00 -27.21
C GLU A 13 -7.95 -23.72 -27.48
N THR A 14 -8.73 -24.07 -26.46
CA THR A 14 -9.90 -24.97 -26.62
C THR A 14 -11.26 -24.29 -26.53
N THR A 15 -11.34 -23.00 -26.20
CA THR A 15 -12.63 -22.31 -26.01
C THR A 15 -12.81 -21.08 -26.89
N ASN A 16 -13.83 -21.13 -27.74
CA ASN A 16 -14.26 -19.98 -28.56
C ASN A 16 -15.28 -19.08 -27.82
N GLN A 17 -15.56 -19.36 -26.54
CA GLN A 17 -16.57 -18.64 -25.75
C GLN A 17 -15.91 -17.89 -24.58
N PRO A 18 -15.71 -16.56 -24.69
CA PRO A 18 -14.96 -15.78 -23.69
C PRO A 18 -15.63 -15.76 -22.31
N GLY A 19 -16.96 -15.84 -22.24
CA GLY A 19 -17.69 -15.87 -20.97
C GLY A 19 -17.39 -17.11 -20.10
N LYS A 20 -17.05 -18.25 -20.72
CA LYS A 20 -16.69 -19.47 -19.98
C LYS A 20 -15.30 -19.37 -19.34
N LEU A 21 -14.36 -18.69 -19.99
CA LEU A 21 -13.02 -18.42 -19.45
C LEU A 21 -13.08 -17.59 -18.18
N VAL A 22 -13.88 -16.52 -18.18
CA VAL A 22 -14.02 -15.63 -17.02
C VAL A 22 -14.63 -16.37 -15.84
N ASN A 23 -15.71 -17.13 -16.08
CA ASN A 23 -16.37 -17.90 -15.02
C ASN A 23 -15.49 -19.02 -14.48
N GLN A 24 -14.69 -19.66 -15.32
CA GLN A 24 -13.75 -20.69 -14.91
C GLN A 24 -12.56 -20.12 -14.14
N ARG A 25 -11.97 -19.00 -14.59
CA ARG A 25 -10.96 -18.26 -13.81
C ARG A 25 -11.50 -17.85 -12.45
N ARG A 26 -12.70 -17.28 -12.40
CA ARG A 26 -13.36 -16.88 -11.15
C ARG A 26 -13.54 -18.08 -10.21
N ARG A 27 -14.03 -19.21 -10.70
CA ARG A 27 -14.18 -20.43 -9.88
C ARG A 27 -12.85 -20.95 -9.37
N VAL A 28 -11.83 -21.09 -10.22
CA VAL A 28 -10.53 -21.63 -9.81
C VAL A 28 -9.82 -20.68 -8.83
N PHE A 29 -9.91 -19.36 -9.05
CA PHE A 29 -9.38 -18.35 -8.13
C PHE A 29 -10.06 -18.41 -6.75
N LEU A 30 -11.39 -18.42 -6.72
CA LEU A 30 -12.15 -18.50 -5.47
C LEU A 30 -11.93 -19.86 -4.77
N SER A 31 -12.04 -20.98 -5.48
CA SER A 31 -11.81 -22.31 -4.91
C SER A 31 -10.38 -22.48 -4.40
N GLY A 32 -9.37 -21.96 -5.10
CA GLY A 32 -7.99 -22.00 -4.62
C GLY A 32 -7.79 -21.19 -3.34
N HIS A 33 -8.42 -20.02 -3.19
CA HIS A 33 -8.28 -19.19 -1.99
C HIS A 33 -9.13 -19.68 -0.81
N TYR A 34 -10.34 -20.21 -1.05
CA TYR A 34 -11.19 -20.78 0.00
C TYR A 34 -10.74 -22.17 0.46
N ALA A 35 -10.25 -23.03 -0.45
CA ALA A 35 -9.87 -24.41 -0.12
C ALA A 35 -8.44 -24.53 0.45
N ALA A 36 -7.55 -23.58 0.15
CA ALA A 36 -6.17 -23.63 0.66
C ALA A 36 -6.02 -23.16 2.12
N GLY A 37 -7.06 -22.57 2.73
CA GLY A 37 -6.97 -22.01 4.09
C GLY A 37 -5.91 -20.91 4.22
N GLU A 38 -5.47 -20.32 3.10
CA GLU A 38 -4.38 -19.37 3.07
C GLU A 38 -4.83 -18.02 3.68
N PRO A 39 -3.99 -17.38 4.53
CA PRO A 39 -4.34 -16.19 5.29
C PRO A 39 -4.30 -14.93 4.41
N TRP A 40 -5.10 -14.91 3.34
CA TRP A 40 -5.20 -13.76 2.42
C TRP A 40 -5.55 -12.46 3.16
N ARG A 41 -6.23 -12.56 4.31
CA ARG A 41 -6.57 -11.44 5.19
C ARG A 41 -5.33 -10.76 5.77
N VAL A 42 -4.27 -11.51 6.07
CA VAL A 42 -2.99 -10.96 6.55
C VAL A 42 -2.35 -10.10 5.47
N PHE A 43 -2.33 -10.59 4.22
CA PHE A 43 -1.82 -9.81 3.08
C PHE A 43 -2.70 -8.61 2.74
N ALA A 44 -4.02 -8.74 2.86
CA ALA A 44 -4.94 -7.61 2.71
C ALA A 44 -4.72 -6.55 3.80
N ALA A 45 -4.52 -6.96 5.06
CA ALA A 45 -4.23 -6.06 6.17
C ALA A 45 -2.87 -5.34 5.97
N ALA A 46 -1.84 -6.06 5.55
CA ALA A 46 -0.54 -5.50 5.18
C ALA A 46 -0.66 -4.44 4.07
N GLY A 47 -1.44 -4.75 3.03
CA GLY A 47 -1.74 -3.83 1.93
C GLY A 47 -2.50 -2.58 2.39
N LEU A 48 -3.55 -2.74 3.19
CA LEU A 48 -4.32 -1.62 3.75
C LEU A 48 -3.47 -0.70 4.63
N ALA A 49 -2.63 -1.27 5.50
CA ALA A 49 -1.69 -0.50 6.31
C ALA A 49 -0.72 0.31 5.45
N THR A 50 -0.26 -0.27 4.33
CA THR A 50 0.67 0.38 3.41
C THR A 50 -0.01 1.49 2.60
N VAL A 51 -1.16 1.21 1.98
CA VAL A 51 -1.92 2.17 1.16
C VAL A 51 -2.51 3.30 2.00
N GLY A 52 -2.81 3.04 3.29
CA GLY A 52 -3.28 4.04 4.25
C GLY A 52 -2.34 5.24 4.41
N ILE A 53 -1.06 5.10 4.04
CA ILE A 53 -0.10 6.22 4.00
C ILE A 53 -0.61 7.39 3.15
N ALA A 54 -1.31 7.11 2.04
CA ALA A 54 -1.80 8.13 1.12
C ALA A 54 -2.89 8.96 1.79
N SER A 55 -3.90 8.30 2.37
CA SER A 55 -4.99 8.95 3.10
C SER A 55 -4.48 9.74 4.30
N PHE A 56 -3.53 9.21 5.06
CA PHE A 56 -2.89 9.92 6.17
C PHE A 56 -2.18 11.19 5.69
N THR A 57 -1.41 11.10 4.61
CA THR A 57 -0.64 12.22 4.08
C THR A 57 -1.55 13.34 3.60
N LEU A 58 -2.60 13.01 2.84
CA LEU A 58 -3.57 13.99 2.33
C LEU A 58 -4.35 14.67 3.45
N THR A 59 -4.70 13.93 4.51
CA THR A 59 -5.53 14.46 5.61
C THR A 59 -4.73 15.33 6.59
N PHE A 60 -3.53 14.89 6.98
CA PHE A 60 -2.80 15.50 8.09
C PHE A 60 -1.55 16.27 7.68
N MET A 61 -0.89 15.86 6.59
CA MET A 61 0.41 16.42 6.21
C MET A 61 0.34 17.35 4.99
N LEU A 62 -0.74 17.36 4.21
CA LEU A 62 -0.82 18.15 2.97
C LEU A 62 -0.49 19.63 3.20
N GLY A 63 -1.12 20.26 4.20
CA GLY A 63 -0.86 21.66 4.54
C GLY A 63 0.58 21.91 5.01
N THR A 64 1.08 21.07 5.92
CA THR A 64 2.45 21.19 6.45
C THR A 64 3.50 20.95 5.35
N ASN A 65 3.30 19.96 4.49
CA ASN A 65 4.19 19.66 3.36
C ASN A 65 4.19 20.81 2.34
N ASN A 66 3.02 21.35 2.00
CA ASN A 66 2.93 22.49 1.09
C ASN A 66 3.63 23.73 1.66
N ALA A 67 3.61 23.94 2.97
CA ALA A 67 4.34 25.01 3.63
C ALA A 67 5.85 24.74 3.73
N LEU A 68 6.26 23.49 4.00
CA LEU A 68 7.67 23.09 4.11
C LEU A 68 8.40 23.12 2.76
N PHE A 69 7.71 22.66 1.71
CA PHE A 69 8.26 22.44 0.36
C PHE A 69 7.71 23.45 -0.63
N ARG A 70 7.27 24.61 -0.14
CA ARG A 70 6.71 25.65 -0.98
C ARG A 70 7.78 26.09 -2.00
N PRO A 71 7.55 25.97 -3.32
CA PRO A 71 8.59 26.22 -4.32
C PRO A 71 9.05 27.69 -4.39
N ASP A 72 8.24 28.63 -3.88
CA ASP A 72 8.32 30.04 -4.28
C ASP A 72 8.94 31.00 -3.22
N ASP A 73 9.13 30.58 -1.97
CA ASP A 73 9.43 31.53 -0.87
C ASP A 73 10.93 31.72 -0.56
N LEU A 74 11.85 30.97 -1.19
CA LEU A 74 13.30 31.02 -0.93
C LEU A 74 14.13 31.66 -2.05
N VAL A 75 13.54 31.92 -3.21
CA VAL A 75 14.20 32.65 -4.30
C VAL A 75 13.94 34.15 -4.10
N GLY A 76 14.71 34.79 -3.21
CA GLY A 76 14.83 36.26 -3.18
C GLY A 76 14.20 37.02 -1.99
N LYS A 77 13.73 36.35 -0.93
CA LYS A 77 13.27 37.02 0.30
C LYS A 77 14.22 36.78 1.47
N SER A 78 14.54 37.85 2.19
CA SER A 78 15.44 37.90 3.36
C SER A 78 15.23 36.74 4.34
N ILE A 79 16.33 36.06 4.71
CA ILE A 79 16.37 34.81 5.50
C ILE A 79 15.90 34.99 6.96
N GLU A 80 15.93 36.21 7.49
CA GLU A 80 15.78 36.48 8.94
C GLU A 80 14.38 36.25 9.53
N PRO A 81 13.24 36.66 8.90
CA PRO A 81 11.91 36.32 9.40
C PRO A 81 11.47 34.87 9.10
N ALA A 82 12.23 34.10 8.31
CA ALA A 82 11.84 32.76 7.84
C ALA A 82 12.25 31.62 8.79
N LEU A 83 13.32 31.80 9.57
CA LEU A 83 13.86 30.72 10.43
C LEU A 83 12.91 30.29 11.56
N PRO A 84 12.28 31.20 12.34
CA PRO A 84 11.35 30.79 13.39
C PRO A 84 10.13 30.04 12.86
N GLU A 85 9.66 30.43 11.66
CA GLU A 85 8.55 29.77 10.96
C GLU A 85 8.95 28.36 10.48
N ALA A 86 10.14 28.23 9.89
CA ALA A 86 10.69 26.95 9.45
C ALA A 86 10.87 25.97 10.63
N VAL A 87 11.42 26.43 11.76
CA VAL A 87 11.57 25.61 12.96
C VAL A 87 10.21 25.14 13.48
N ARG A 88 9.19 26.01 13.49
CA ARG A 88 7.83 25.64 13.90
C ARG A 88 7.21 24.60 12.97
N LEU A 89 7.40 24.77 11.66
CA LEU A 89 6.93 23.84 10.64
C LEU A 89 7.60 22.47 10.75
N VAL A 90 8.91 22.42 10.94
CA VAL A 90 9.68 21.17 11.16
C VAL A 90 9.26 20.49 12.46
N ALA A 91 9.09 21.25 13.55
CA ALA A 91 8.64 20.71 14.83
C ALA A 91 7.25 20.04 14.73
N ARG A 92 6.36 20.59 13.89
CA ARG A 92 5.06 19.98 13.60
C ARG A 92 5.15 18.81 12.61
N TRP A 93 6.02 18.91 11.62
CA TRP A 93 6.20 17.90 10.58
C TRP A 93 6.85 16.62 11.12
N GLY A 94 7.82 16.74 12.03
CA GLY A 94 8.60 15.62 12.57
C GLY A 94 7.73 14.49 13.13
N PRO A 95 6.84 14.76 14.11
CA PRO A 95 5.94 13.74 14.66
C PRO A 95 5.03 13.12 13.60
N LEU A 96 4.45 13.93 12.70
CA LEU A 96 3.59 13.43 11.62
C LEU A 96 4.33 12.51 10.66
N ASN A 97 5.56 12.87 10.30
CA ASN A 97 6.39 12.06 9.42
C ASN A 97 6.84 10.75 10.10
N ALA A 98 7.09 10.78 11.41
CA ALA A 98 7.36 9.57 12.18
C ALA A 98 6.14 8.63 12.20
N THR A 99 4.93 9.15 12.45
CA THR A 99 3.69 8.36 12.36
C THR A 99 3.48 7.79 10.96
N ARG A 100 3.73 8.60 9.92
CA ARG A 100 3.65 8.17 8.52
C ARG A 100 4.54 6.98 8.23
N ALA A 101 5.75 6.95 8.78
CA ALA A 101 6.70 5.86 8.58
C ALA A 101 6.27 4.55 9.27
N MET A 102 5.49 4.62 10.35
CA MET A 102 4.99 3.43 11.05
C MET A 102 3.97 2.65 10.22
N LEU A 103 3.13 3.31 9.42
CA LEU A 103 2.13 2.66 8.58
C LEU A 103 2.71 1.63 7.58
N PRO A 104 3.64 1.98 6.68
CA PRO A 104 4.27 1.02 5.78
C PRO A 104 5.19 0.05 6.52
N LEU A 105 5.78 0.43 7.65
CA LEU A 105 6.58 -0.47 8.47
C LEU A 105 5.72 -1.58 9.08
N THR A 106 4.57 -1.23 9.65
CA THR A 106 3.56 -2.20 10.12
C THR A 106 3.05 -3.06 8.98
N GLY A 107 2.75 -2.47 7.81
CA GLY A 107 2.36 -3.23 6.62
C GLY A 107 3.41 -4.26 6.19
N GLY A 108 4.69 -3.84 6.13
CA GLY A 108 5.81 -4.72 5.81
C GLY A 108 6.01 -5.83 6.83
N LEU A 109 5.93 -5.52 8.13
CA LEU A 109 6.03 -6.52 9.21
C LEU A 109 4.89 -7.55 9.13
N ILE A 110 3.65 -7.10 8.96
CA ILE A 110 2.49 -8.00 8.82
C ILE A 110 2.67 -8.91 7.60
N GLY A 111 3.09 -8.36 6.46
CA GLY A 111 3.35 -9.12 5.24
C GLY A 111 4.45 -10.16 5.42
N LEU A 112 5.56 -9.79 6.08
CA LEU A 112 6.67 -10.69 6.37
C LEU A 112 6.25 -11.83 7.31
N LEU A 113 5.53 -11.51 8.39
CA LEU A 113 5.04 -12.51 9.35
C LEU A 113 4.00 -13.45 8.72
N GLY A 114 3.17 -12.94 7.80
CA GLY A 114 2.27 -13.75 6.98
C GLY A 114 3.02 -14.72 6.06
N MET A 115 4.09 -14.25 5.39
CA MET A 115 4.95 -15.11 4.57
C MET A 115 5.65 -16.20 5.40
N SER A 116 6.09 -15.87 6.61
CA SER A 116 6.70 -16.82 7.54
C SER A 116 5.69 -17.76 8.22
N LYS A 117 4.38 -17.64 7.92
CA LYS A 117 3.28 -18.38 8.56
C LYS A 117 3.22 -18.20 10.09
N VAL A 118 3.81 -17.12 10.60
CA VAL A 118 3.76 -16.77 12.03
C VAL A 118 2.43 -16.10 12.37
N LEU A 119 1.89 -15.30 11.45
CA LEU A 119 0.54 -14.74 11.52
C LEU A 119 -0.37 -15.47 10.55
N VAL A 120 -1.42 -16.11 11.08
CA VAL A 120 -2.43 -16.83 10.30
C VAL A 120 -3.79 -16.50 10.89
N PHE A 121 -4.58 -15.66 10.22
CA PHE A 121 -5.97 -15.36 10.58
C PHE A 121 -6.73 -14.79 9.38
#